data_AF-A0A6N8EKK6-F1
#
_entry.id   AF-A0A6N8EKK6-F1
#
_cell.length_a   1.000
_cell.length_b   1.000
_cell.length_c   1.000
_cell.angle_alpha   90.00
_cell.angle_beta   90.00
_cell.angle_gamma   90.00
#
_symmetry.space_group_name_H-M   'P 1'
#
loop_
_entity.id
_entity.type
_entity.pdbx_description
1 polymer ?
#
loop_
_entity_poly.entity_id
_entity_poly.type
_entity_poly.pdbx_seq_one_letter_code
_entity_poly.pdbx_strand_id
1 'polypeptide(L)'
;MTVHAVDVTGVDGGESLTRYPWQAGDIGLVDRGYNQPRVILDLFARGVGVIVRLNPTAMPLFVRSLDADTFNPTATRLDVAAHLRAQSSDTVSLAVWLRAQ
;
A
#
# COMPACT_ATOMS: atom_id res chain seq x y z
N MET A 1 19.12 10.46 -9.37
CA MET A 1 18.09 10.04 -8.40
C MET A 1 18.61 10.37 -7.01
N THR A 2 17.97 11.29 -6.30
CA THR A 2 18.39 11.74 -4.97
C THR A 2 17.43 11.12 -3.96
N VAL A 3 17.96 10.50 -2.91
CA VAL A 3 17.14 9.88 -1.85
C VAL A 3 17.19 10.79 -0.63
N HIS A 4 16.03 11.23 -0.17
CA HIS A 4 15.88 12.01 1.05
C HIS A 4 15.15 11.16 2.09
N ALA A 5 15.87 10.75 3.13
CA ALA A 5 15.27 10.07 4.27
C ALA A 5 14.71 11.13 5.24
N VAL A 6 13.40 11.06 5.52
CA VAL A 6 12.78 11.88 6.55
C VAL A 6 12.30 10.95 7.65
N ASP A 7 12.93 11.05 8.81
CA ASP A 7 12.52 10.31 10.00
C ASP A 7 11.42 11.10 10.73
N VAL A 8 10.35 10.40 11.09
CA VAL A 8 9.13 11.03 11.61
C VAL A 8 9.01 10.64 13.07
N THR A 9 9.60 11.48 13.91
CA THR A 9 9.80 11.20 15.35
C THR A 9 8.80 11.93 16.26
N GLY A 10 7.81 12.62 15.69
CA GLY A 10 6.87 13.48 16.44
C GLY A 10 5.47 12.88 16.61
N VAL A 11 4.97 12.89 17.85
CA VAL A 11 3.61 12.44 18.24
C VAL A 11 2.52 13.47 17.90
N ASP A 12 2.92 14.68 17.52
CA ASP A 12 2.01 15.82 17.34
C ASP A 12 1.44 15.89 15.92
N GLY A 13 0.29 15.24 15.76
CA GLY A 13 -0.55 15.30 14.57
C GLY A 13 -0.19 14.23 13.55
N GLY A 14 -0.91 13.11 13.63
CA GLY A 14 -0.69 11.83 12.95
C GLY A 14 -0.02 11.84 11.56
N GLU A 15 0.65 10.72 11.27
CA GLU A 15 1.33 10.42 10.01
C GLU A 15 0.45 10.76 8.80
N SER A 16 0.79 11.82 8.07
CA SER A 16 0.10 12.21 6.83
C SER A 16 1.11 12.64 5.77
N LEU A 17 0.96 12.10 4.57
CA LEU A 17 1.79 12.49 3.43
C LEU A 17 1.51 13.92 2.97
N THR A 18 0.39 14.54 3.37
CA THR A 18 0.08 15.91 2.96
C THR A 18 1.05 16.96 3.51
N ARG A 19 1.92 16.59 4.46
CA ARG A 19 2.87 17.49 5.12
C ARG A 19 4.16 17.71 4.32
N TYR A 20 4.44 16.89 3.33
CA TYR A 20 5.67 16.98 2.55
C TYR A 20 5.46 17.79 1.26
N PRO A 21 6.47 18.56 0.82
CA PRO A 21 6.38 19.43 -0.34
C PRO A 21 6.55 18.67 -1.67
N TRP A 22 5.77 17.60 -1.87
CA TRP A 22 5.88 16.70 -3.03
C TRP A 22 5.80 17.42 -4.37
N GLN A 23 6.66 17.01 -5.29
CA GLN A 23 6.72 17.42 -6.68
C GLN A 23 6.43 16.24 -7.61
N ALA A 24 5.93 16.52 -8.81
CA ALA A 24 5.75 15.49 -9.83
C ALA A 24 7.08 14.77 -10.11
N GLY A 25 7.05 13.44 -10.15
CA GLY A 25 8.24 12.59 -10.28
C GLY A 25 8.82 12.09 -8.95
N ASP A 26 8.40 12.64 -7.81
CA ASP A 26 8.80 12.12 -6.50
C ASP A 26 8.22 10.73 -6.24
N ILE A 27 8.97 9.91 -5.48
CA ILE A 27 8.51 8.60 -4.99
C ILE A 27 8.72 8.55 -3.47
N GLY A 28 7.64 8.40 -2.72
CA GLY A 28 7.70 8.17 -1.27
C GLY A 28 7.72 6.68 -0.94
N LEU A 29 8.74 6.22 -0.19
CA LEU A 29 8.72 4.92 0.49
C LEU A 29 8.34 5.14 1.95
N VAL A 30 7.15 4.70 2.35
CA VAL A 30 6.52 5.14 3.59
C VAL A 30 5.94 4.00 4.40
N ASP A 31 5.80 4.22 5.72
CA ASP A 31 5.30 3.22 6.64
C ASP A 31 3.78 3.04 6.60
N ARG A 32 3.30 2.00 7.28
CA ARG A 32 1.92 1.52 7.34
C ARG A 32 0.90 2.52 7.90
N GLY A 33 1.32 3.54 8.65
CA GLY A 33 0.39 4.59 9.14
C GLY A 33 0.09 5.66 8.09
N TYR A 34 0.87 5.74 7.02
CA TYR A 34 0.58 6.56 5.83
C TYR A 34 -0.39 5.89 4.85
N ASN A 35 -0.97 4.74 5.21
CA ASN A 35 -1.84 3.95 4.36
C ASN A 35 -3.26 4.57 4.28
N GLN A 36 -3.35 5.76 3.68
CA GLN A 36 -4.53 6.61 3.58
C GLN A 36 -4.93 6.74 2.09
N PRO A 37 -5.87 5.91 1.60
CA PRO A 37 -6.16 5.80 0.16
C PRO A 37 -6.45 7.14 -0.53
N ARG A 38 -7.21 8.03 0.13
CA ARG A 38 -7.52 9.36 -0.41
C ARG A 38 -6.26 10.17 -0.70
N VAL A 39 -5.34 10.24 0.27
CA VAL A 39 -4.10 11.02 0.12
C VAL A 39 -3.19 10.40 -0.95
N ILE A 40 -3.12 9.08 -1.02
CA ILE A 40 -2.35 8.37 -2.05
C ILE A 40 -2.91 8.68 -3.45
N LEU A 41 -4.23 8.66 -3.63
CA LEU A 41 -4.86 9.02 -4.90
C LEU A 41 -4.64 10.50 -5.28
N ASP A 42 -4.73 11.41 -4.31
CA ASP A 42 -4.44 12.83 -4.51
C ASP A 42 -2.98 13.06 -4.95
N LEU A 43 -2.03 12.31 -4.39
CA LEU A 43 -0.62 12.36 -4.78
C LEU A 43 -0.37 11.76 -6.16
N PHE A 44 -1.01 10.62 -6.46
CA PHE A 44 -0.90 10.00 -7.78
C PHE A 44 -1.42 10.93 -8.88
N ALA A 45 -2.55 11.61 -8.65
CA ALA A 45 -3.09 12.61 -9.56
C ALA A 45 -2.14 13.81 -9.80
N ARG A 46 -1.20 14.06 -8.86
CA ARG A 46 -0.13 15.07 -8.97
C ARG A 46 1.16 14.54 -9.60
N GLY A 47 1.19 13.29 -10.04
CA GLY A 47 2.39 12.64 -10.60
C GLY A 47 3.40 12.18 -9.55
N VAL A 48 2.98 11.97 -8.30
CA VAL A 48 3.82 11.48 -7.21
C VAL A 48 3.54 9.99 -6.99
N GLY A 49 4.59 9.17 -7.00
CA GLY A 49 4.50 7.75 -6.66
C GLY A 49 4.56 7.50 -5.16
N VAL A 50 3.85 6.48 -4.67
CA VAL A 50 3.90 6.07 -3.27
C VAL A 50 4.06 4.56 -3.19
N ILE A 51 5.11 4.11 -2.50
CA ILE A 51 5.31 2.73 -2.08
C ILE A 51 5.08 2.69 -0.58
N VAL A 52 4.04 1.99 -0.15
CA VAL A 52 3.62 1.95 1.26
C VAL A 52 3.70 0.54 1.80
N ARG A 53 4.17 0.37 3.04
CA ARG A 53 4.01 -0.89 3.76
C ARG A 53 2.51 -1.15 3.98
N LEU A 54 1.96 -2.14 3.28
CA LEU A 54 0.55 -2.45 3.33
C LEU A 54 0.06 -2.68 4.78
N ASN A 55 -1.01 -1.98 5.14
CA ASN A 55 -1.84 -2.25 6.31
C ASN A 55 -3.23 -2.72 5.85
N PRO A 56 -3.51 -4.04 5.83
CA PRO A 56 -4.80 -4.59 5.36
C PRO A 56 -6.02 -4.18 6.21
N THR A 57 -5.81 -3.60 7.39
CA THR A 57 -6.88 -3.04 8.22
C THR A 57 -7.34 -1.69 7.70
N ALA A 58 -6.39 -0.79 7.38
CA ALA A 58 -6.67 0.55 6.86
C ALA A 58 -6.94 0.56 5.34
N MET A 59 -6.32 -0.37 4.60
CA MET A 59 -6.52 -0.54 3.16
C MET A 59 -6.78 -2.03 2.86
N PRO A 60 -8.04 -2.49 2.99
CA PRO A 60 -8.40 -3.89 2.79
C PRO A 60 -8.19 -4.32 1.34
N LEU A 61 -7.72 -5.56 1.17
CA LEU A 61 -7.64 -6.22 -0.13
C LEU A 61 -8.92 -7.00 -0.40
N PHE A 62 -9.32 -7.06 -1.66
CA PHE A 62 -10.49 -7.81 -2.12
C PHE A 62 -10.10 -8.75 -3.24
N VAL A 63 -10.78 -9.90 -3.30
CA VAL A 63 -10.60 -10.87 -4.38
C VAL A 63 -11.20 -10.29 -5.66
N ARG A 64 -10.42 -10.32 -6.73
CA ARG A 64 -10.79 -9.82 -8.05
C ARG A 64 -10.61 -10.94 -9.08
N SER A 65 -11.57 -11.12 -10.00
CA SER A 65 -11.40 -11.99 -11.16
C SER A 65 -10.38 -11.38 -12.12
N LEU A 66 -9.59 -12.20 -12.80
CA LEU A 66 -8.57 -11.74 -13.74
C LEU A 66 -9.16 -10.84 -14.84
N ASP A 67 -10.40 -11.10 -15.25
CA ASP A 67 -11.05 -10.41 -16.36
C ASP A 67 -11.87 -9.17 -15.94
N ALA A 68 -11.93 -8.85 -14.64
CA ALA A 68 -12.84 -7.82 -14.14
C ALA A 68 -12.14 -6.48 -13.94
N ASP A 69 -12.24 -5.51 -14.85
CA ASP A 69 -11.58 -4.18 -14.70
C ASP A 69 -12.34 -3.15 -13.85
N THR A 70 -13.51 -3.50 -13.33
CA THR A 70 -14.36 -2.60 -12.56
C THR A 70 -14.43 -2.97 -11.09
N PHE A 71 -14.56 -1.97 -10.22
CA PHE A 71 -14.85 -2.16 -8.81
C PHE A 71 -16.13 -2.98 -8.62
N ASN A 72 -16.03 -4.08 -7.88
CA ASN A 72 -17.17 -4.91 -7.50
C ASN A 72 -17.49 -4.69 -6.02
N PRO A 73 -18.61 -4.05 -5.67
CA PRO A 73 -18.98 -3.80 -4.27
C PRO A 73 -19.30 -5.09 -3.50
N THR A 74 -19.59 -6.20 -4.18
CA THR A 74 -19.85 -7.50 -3.56
C THR A 74 -18.60 -8.39 -3.54
N ALA A 75 -17.42 -7.86 -3.89
CA ALA A 75 -16.19 -8.62 -3.84
C ALA A 75 -15.91 -9.09 -2.40
N THR A 76 -15.47 -10.34 -2.28
CA THR A 76 -15.08 -10.90 -0.99
C THR A 76 -13.80 -10.25 -0.51
N ARG A 77 -13.80 -9.71 0.71
CA ARG A 77 -12.59 -9.22 1.36
C ARG A 77 -11.62 -10.39 1.54
N LEU A 78 -10.37 -10.19 1.14
CA LEU A 78 -9.31 -11.18 1.31
C LEU A 78 -8.85 -11.18 2.78
N ASP A 79 -9.01 -12.32 3.45
CA ASP A 79 -8.26 -12.60 4.67
C ASP A 79 -6.83 -13.00 4.29
N VAL A 80 -5.93 -12.03 4.32
CA VAL A 80 -4.51 -12.22 3.97
C VAL A 80 -3.86 -13.28 4.86
N ALA A 81 -4.17 -13.29 6.17
CA ALA A 81 -3.55 -14.21 7.09
C ALA A 81 -4.02 -15.65 6.86
N ALA A 82 -5.32 -15.86 6.65
CA ALA A 82 -5.85 -17.18 6.28
C ALA A 82 -5.29 -17.65 4.92
N HIS A 83 -5.21 -16.75 3.94
CA HIS A 83 -4.66 -17.05 2.63
C HIS A 83 -3.20 -17.51 2.70
N LEU A 84 -2.34 -16.78 3.42
CA LEU A 84 -0.92 -17.12 3.54
C LEU A 84 -0.71 -18.42 4.32
N ARG A 85 -1.46 -18.66 5.41
CA ARG A 85 -1.39 -19.92 6.18
C ARG A 85 -1.80 -21.14 5.37
N ALA A 86 -2.70 -20.99 4.39
CA ALA A 86 -3.08 -22.07 3.49
C ALA A 86 -1.96 -22.42 2.49
N GLN A 87 -1.01 -21.51 2.23
CA GLN A 87 0.06 -21.71 1.26
C GLN A 87 1.35 -22.25 1.85
N SER A 88 1.64 -21.97 3.12
CA SER A 88 2.82 -22.51 3.79
C SER A 88 2.61 -22.59 5.30
N SER A 89 3.22 -23.61 5.91
CA SER A 89 3.41 -23.66 7.37
C SER A 89 4.66 -22.89 7.83
N ASP A 90 5.53 -22.45 6.90
CA ASP A 90 6.66 -21.56 7.20
C ASP A 90 6.13 -20.15 7.49
N THR A 91 6.29 -19.71 8.73
CA THR A 91 5.85 -18.40 9.22
C THR A 91 6.92 -17.31 9.06
N VAL A 92 8.12 -17.66 8.60
CA VAL A 92 9.25 -16.75 8.41
C VAL A 92 9.40 -16.40 6.93
N SER A 93 9.19 -17.38 6.05
CA SER A 93 9.40 -17.24 4.61
C SER A 93 8.17 -17.73 3.84
N LEU A 94 7.64 -16.87 2.97
CA LEU A 94 6.55 -17.24 2.07
C LEU A 94 7.00 -17.07 0.63
N ALA A 95 6.89 -18.14 -0.15
CA ALA A 95 7.11 -18.07 -1.58
C ALA A 95 6.02 -17.18 -2.19
N VAL A 96 6.44 -16.10 -2.85
CA VAL A 96 5.55 -15.24 -3.63
C VAL A 96 5.91 -15.41 -5.10
N TRP A 97 4.92 -15.74 -5.92
CA TRP A 97 5.10 -15.88 -7.36
C TRP A 97 4.73 -14.57 -8.03
N LEU A 98 5.70 -13.95 -8.70
CA LEU A 98 5.43 -12.88 -9.64
C LEU A 98 4.90 -13.52 -10.92
N ARG A 99 3.70 -13.12 -11.37
CA ARG A 99 3.30 -13.41 -12.74
C ARG A 99 4.09 -12.49 -13.66
N ALA A 100 5.00 -13.06 -14.44
CA ALA A 100 5.57 -12.36 -15.58
C ALA A 100 4.43 -12.08 -16.58
N GLN A 101 4.39 -10.85 -17.10
CA GLN A 101 3.54 -10.50 -18.24
C GLN A 101 4.10 -11.11 -19.52
#